data_AF-A0A397NPB1-F1
#
_entry.id   AF-A0A397NPB1-F1
#
_cell.length_a   1.000
_cell.length_b   1.000
_cell.length_c   1.000
_cell.angle_alpha   90.00
_cell.angle_beta   90.00
_cell.angle_gamma   90.00
#
_symmetry.space_group_name_H-M   'P 1'
#
loop_
_entity.id
_entity.type
_entity.pdbx_description
1 polymer ?
#
loop_
_entity_poly.entity_id
_entity_poly.type
_entity_poly.pdbx_seq_one_letter_code
_entity_poly.pdbx_strand_id
1 'polypeptide(L)' 'MGVQERIKPAYANKAKIRNLVETARELGLDVAGIEVSPDGSIRVVEARAIPRPTSLFDQLEDQL' A
#
# COMPACT_ATOMS: atom_id res chain seq x y z
N MET A 1 23.84 15.90 -9.44
CA MET A 1 23.26 16.71 -8.35
C MET A 1 21.74 16.68 -8.51
N GLY A 2 21.04 15.85 -7.71
CA GLY A 2 19.58 15.79 -7.73
C GLY A 2 19.02 17.00 -6.97
N VAL A 3 18.19 17.80 -7.63
CA VAL A 3 17.46 18.90 -6.99
C VAL A 3 16.48 18.26 -6.01
N GLN A 4 16.75 18.38 -4.69
CA GLN A 4 15.74 18.09 -3.68
C GLN A 4 14.74 19.24 -3.72
N GLU A 5 13.67 19.04 -4.49
CA GLU A 5 12.52 19.92 -4.49
C GLU A 5 11.95 19.96 -3.07
N ARG A 6 11.82 21.15 -2.48
CA ARG A 6 11.21 21.31 -1.16
C ARG A 6 9.73 20.97 -1.27
N ILE A 7 9.38 19.71 -1.04
CA ILE A 7 8.01 19.25 -1.03
C ILE A 7 7.31 19.98 0.13
N LYS A 8 6.43 20.93 -0.20
CA LYS A 8 5.55 21.54 0.81
C LYS A 8 4.72 20.41 1.43
N PRO A 9 4.58 20.33 2.75
CA PRO A 9 3.76 19.30 3.39
C PRO A 9 2.31 19.47 2.92
N ALA A 10 1.95 18.71 1.90
CA ALA A 10 0.63 18.70 1.32
C ALA A 10 -0.07 17.47 1.88
N TYR A 11 -0.59 17.58 3.10
CA TYR A 11 -1.36 16.49 3.70
C TYR A 11 -2.43 16.03 2.71
N ALA A 12 -2.37 14.75 2.34
CA ALA A 12 -3.34 14.17 1.45
C ALA A 12 -4.72 14.26 2.11
N ASN A 13 -5.64 14.99 1.48
CA ASN A 13 -6.97 15.15 2.04
C ASN A 13 -7.76 13.83 1.90
N LYS A 14 -8.78 13.67 2.75
CA LYS A 14 -9.63 12.46 2.77
C LYS A 14 -10.24 12.12 1.42
N ALA A 15 -10.56 13.12 0.60
CA ALA A 15 -11.12 12.92 -0.73
C ALA A 15 -10.13 12.26 -1.69
N LYS A 16 -8.87 12.70 -1.72
CA LYS A 16 -7.81 12.10 -2.54
C LYS A 16 -7.56 10.64 -2.17
N ILE A 17 -7.54 10.35 -0.86
CA ILE A 17 -7.36 8.98 -0.36
C ILE A 17 -8.51 8.08 -0.83
N ARG A 18 -9.76 8.55 -0.70
CA ARG A 18 -10.93 7.80 -1.15
C ARG A 18 -10.87 7.49 -2.65
N ASN A 19 -10.64 8.52 -3.47
CA ASN A 19 -10.61 8.36 -4.92
C ASN A 19 -9.50 7.39 -5.34
N LEU A 20 -8.32 7.47 -4.71
CA LEU A 20 -7.21 6.55 -4.99
C LEU A 20 -7.59 5.09 -4.68
N VAL A 21 -8.24 4.83 -3.53
CA VAL A 21 -8.68 3.47 -3.15
C VAL A 21 -9.74 2.94 -4.10
N GLU A 22 -10.70 3.78 -4.50
CA GLU A 22 -11.73 3.41 -5.48
C GLU A 22 -11.11 3.05 -6.82
N THR A 23 -10.24 3.91 -7.36
CA THR A 23 -9.52 3.64 -8.60
C THR A 23 -8.64 2.39 -8.51
N ALA A 24 -7.95 2.16 -7.39
CA ALA A 24 -7.14 0.96 -7.20
C ALA A 24 -7.98 -0.32 -7.30
N ARG A 25 -9.18 -0.32 -6.69
CA ARG A 25 -10.12 -1.45 -6.77
C ARG A 25 -10.67 -1.64 -8.18
N GLU A 26 -10.99 -0.56 -8.88
CA GLU A 26 -11.45 -0.60 -10.29
C GLU A 26 -10.37 -1.18 -11.21
N LEU A 27 -9.10 -0.95 -10.91
CA LEU A 27 -7.96 -1.53 -11.61
C LEU A 27 -7.66 -2.99 -11.20
N GLY A 28 -8.47 -3.57 -10.32
CA GLY A 28 -8.34 -4.97 -9.90
C GLY A 28 -7.32 -5.22 -8.79
N LEU A 29 -6.84 -4.18 -8.11
CA LEU A 29 -5.98 -4.34 -6.93
C LEU A 29 -6.82 -4.75 -5.71
N ASP A 30 -6.35 -5.76 -4.98
CA ASP A 30 -6.92 -6.12 -3.68
C ASP A 30 -6.32 -5.22 -2.59
N VAL A 31 -6.99 -4.11 -2.30
CA VAL A 31 -6.48 -3.09 -1.37
C VAL A 31 -6.56 -3.60 0.08
N ALA A 32 -5.40 -3.97 0.63
CA ALA A 32 -5.26 -4.36 2.05
C ALA A 32 -5.02 -3.17 2.97
N GLY A 33 -4.43 -2.09 2.47
CA GLY A 33 -4.08 -0.93 3.28
C GLY A 33 -3.61 0.26 2.45
N ILE A 34 -3.42 1.40 3.13
CA ILE A 34 -2.88 2.62 2.55
C ILE A 34 -1.79 3.21 3.46
N GLU A 35 -0.76 3.78 2.85
CA GLU A 35 0.28 4.54 3.54
C GLU A 35 0.22 5.98 3.05
N VAL A 36 0.18 6.94 3.98
CA VAL A 36 0.21 8.37 3.68
C VAL A 36 1.51 8.94 4.25
N SER A 37 2.38 9.39 3.36
CA SER A 37 3.64 10.00 3.73
C SER A 37 3.48 11.50 4.05
N PRO A 38 4.33 12.09 4.91
CA PRO A 38 4.24 13.53 5.26
C PRO A 38 4.46 14.49 4.08
N ASP A 39 5.06 13.99 3.00
CA ASP A 39 5.22 14.68 1.72
C ASP A 39 3.91 14.76 0.90
N GLY A 40 2.86 14.05 1.33
CA GLY A 40 1.56 13.98 0.66
C GLY A 40 1.40 12.80 -0.29
N SER A 41 2.42 11.96 -0.44
CA SER A 41 2.36 10.75 -1.25
C SER A 41 1.44 9.71 -0.61
N ILE A 42 0.56 9.08 -1.40
CA ILE A 42 -0.28 7.96 -0.95
C ILE A 42 0.15 6.70 -1.69
N ARG A 43 0.40 5.61 -0.95
CA ARG A 43 0.69 4.29 -1.51
C ARG A 43 -0.42 3.31 -1.14
N VAL A 44 -0.74 2.42 -2.07
CA VAL A 44 -1.70 1.31 -1.86
C VAL A 44 -0.91 0.05 -1.57
N VAL A 45 -1.30 -0.67 -0.52
CA VAL A 45 -0.77 -2.00 -0.21
C VAL A 45 -1.72 -3.03 -0.79
N GLU A 46 -1.19 -3.87 -1.68
CA GLU A 46 -1.94 -4.94 -2.33
C GLU A 46 -1.84 -6.23 -1.50
N ALA A 47 -2.98 -6.88 -1.25
CA ALA A 47 -3.11 -7.99 -0.30
C ALA A 47 -2.27 -9.21 -0.68
N ARG A 48 -2.13 -9.51 -1.98
CA ARG A 48 -1.37 -10.66 -2.47
C ARG A 48 0.14 -10.42 -2.42
N ALA A 49 0.57 -9.16 -2.40
CA ALA A 49 1.95 -8.77 -2.19
C ALA A 49 2.39 -8.92 -0.71
N ILE A 50 1.45 -9.05 0.23
CA ILE A 50 1.76 -9.29 1.64
C ILE A 50 2.03 -10.78 1.84
N PRO A 51 3.25 -11.20 2.22
CA PRO A 51 3.50 -12.59 2.55
C PRO A 51 2.61 -12.99 3.72
N ARG A 52 1.83 -14.07 3.55
CA ARG A 52 1.06 -14.62 4.65
C ARG A 52 2.03 -15.15 5.70
N PRO A 53 1.92 -14.73 6.98
CA PRO A 53 2.71 -15.33 8.02
C PRO A 53 2.24 -16.78 8.18
N THR A 54 2.96 -17.70 7.57
CA THR A 54 2.73 -19.14 7.68
C THR A 54 3.39 -19.61 8.97
N SER A 55 2.67 -20.35 9.81
CA SER A 55 3.30 -20.93 10.99
C SER A 55 4.31 -22.00 10.56
N LEU A 56 5.30 -22.27 11.41
CA LEU A 56 6.29 -23.31 11.12
C LEU A 56 5.65 -24.70 10.93
N PHE A 57 4.45 -24.90 11.51
CA PHE A 57 3.67 -26.11 11.37
C PHE A 57 3.06 -26.24 9.96
N ASP A 58 2.41 -25.18 9.47
CA ASP A 58 1.79 -25.15 8.14
C ASP A 58 2.84 -25.27 7.00
N GLN A 59 4.09 -24.85 7.24
CA GLN A 59 5.18 -25.03 6.28
C GLN A 59 5.65 -26.48 6.11
N LEU A 60 5.46 -27.30 7.15
CA LEU A 60 5.93 -28.69 7.19
C LEU A 60 4.88 -29.68 6.69
N GLU A 61 3.58 -29.35 6.77
CA GLU A 61 2.51 -30.19 6.21
C GLU A 61 2.55 -30.29 4.67
N ASP A 62 3.05 -29.26 3.98
CA ASP A 62 3.17 -29.24 2.50
C ASP A 62 4.31 -30.13 1.96
N GLN A 63 5.08 -30.79 2.85
CA GLN A 63 6.21 -31.66 2.49
C GLN A 63 5.97 -33.16 2.71
N LEU A 64 4.75 -33.55 3.13
CA LEU A 64 4.35 -34.95 3.38
C LEU A 64 3.38 -35.45 2.31
#